data_AF-A0A815MZR3-F1
#
_entry.id   AF-A0A815MZR3-F1
#
_cell.length_a   1.000
_cell.length_b   1.000
_cell.length_c   1.000
_cell.angle_alpha   90.00
_cell.angle_beta   90.00
_cell.angle_gamma   90.00
#
_symmetry.space_group_name_H-M   'P 1'
#
loop_
_entity.id
_entity.type
_entity.pdbx_description
1 polymer ?
#
loop_
_entity_poly.entity_id
_entity_poly.type
_entity_poly.pdbx_seq_one_letter_code
_entity_poly.pdbx_strand_id
1 'polypeptide(L)'
;MKLLENSKLEAISSTLSIATPVCDITTRAESYSCKMAGDPKKLYKQLRNEPGTSPHDLEVLGPSQTKSHSYNSSFLTTPPPQDVHANPIARSISSDDESPLAKTIPRKTLIYLISTLNATFQPDYEFSS
;
A
#
# COMPACT_ATOMS: atom_id res chain seq x y z
N MET A 1 -9.59 -1.74 -12.22
CA MET A 1 -9.85 -3.11 -11.73
C MET A 1 -11.31 -3.47 -12.00
N LYS A 2 -11.68 -4.74 -12.19
CA LYS A 2 -13.10 -5.12 -12.34
C LYS A 2 -13.58 -5.86 -11.09
N LEU A 3 -14.59 -5.32 -10.42
CA LEU A 3 -15.28 -5.93 -9.28
C LEU A 3 -15.86 -7.29 -9.67
N LEU A 4 -15.69 -8.26 -8.78
CA LEU A 4 -16.25 -9.60 -8.91
C LEU A 4 -17.28 -9.77 -7.78
N GLU A 5 -18.53 -10.01 -8.17
CA GLU A 5 -19.61 -10.28 -7.23
C GLU A 5 -19.36 -11.60 -6.51
N ASN A 6 -19.47 -11.58 -5.17
CA ASN A 6 -19.23 -12.72 -4.33
C ASN A 6 -20.10 -12.65 -3.07
N SER A 7 -21.17 -13.44 -3.05
CA SER A 7 -22.13 -13.47 -1.94
C SER A 7 -21.51 -13.89 -0.60
N LYS A 8 -20.42 -14.66 -0.61
CA LYS A 8 -19.72 -15.05 0.63
C LYS A 8 -19.00 -13.85 1.25
N LEU A 9 -18.38 -13.00 0.44
CA LEU A 9 -17.71 -11.79 0.94
C LEU A 9 -18.73 -10.75 1.43
N GLU A 10 -19.88 -10.66 0.76
CA GLU A 10 -21.00 -9.83 1.21
C GLU A 10 -21.55 -10.31 2.56
N ALA A 11 -21.79 -11.61 2.72
CA ALA A 11 -22.23 -12.19 3.99
C ALA A 11 -21.21 -11.95 5.12
N ILE A 12 -19.91 -12.08 4.84
CA ILE A 12 -18.84 -11.76 5.80
C ILE A 12 -18.88 -10.26 6.17
N SER A 13 -18.99 -9.37 5.19
CA SER A 13 -19.05 -7.92 5.42
C SER A 13 -20.24 -7.53 6.30
N SER A 14 -21.41 -8.12 6.03
CA SER A 14 -22.61 -7.92 6.84
C SER A 14 -22.44 -8.47 8.26
N THR A 15 -21.88 -9.67 8.41
CA THR A 15 -21.67 -10.31 9.73
C THR A 15 -20.67 -9.53 10.60
N LEU A 16 -19.65 -8.92 10.00
CA LEU A 16 -18.63 -8.14 10.70
C LEU A 16 -19.04 -6.67 10.92
N SER A 17 -20.16 -6.23 10.36
CA SER A 17 -20.67 -4.87 10.57
C SER A 17 -21.52 -4.82 11.85
N ILE A 18 -21.28 -3.82 12.69
CA ILE A 18 -21.90 -3.68 14.01
C ILE A 18 -22.50 -2.29 14.12
N ALA A 19 -23.82 -2.20 14.30
CA ALA A 19 -24.50 -0.95 14.57
C ALA A 19 -25.10 -0.97 15.98
N THR A 20 -24.59 -0.11 16.86
CA THR A 20 -25.07 0.10 18.23
C THR A 20 -25.28 1.59 18.47
N PRO A 21 -26.02 2.00 19.51
CA PRO A 21 -26.22 3.43 19.80
C PRO A 21 -24.94 4.22 20.09
N VAL A 22 -23.85 3.55 20.43
CA VAL A 22 -22.56 4.17 20.80
C VAL A 22 -21.46 3.96 19.77
N CYS A 23 -21.66 3.05 18.81
CA CYS A 23 -20.63 2.65 17.86
C CYS A 23 -21.28 2.07 16.60
N ASP A 24 -20.81 2.56 15.45
CA ASP A 24 -21.18 2.08 14.13
C ASP A 24 -19.90 1.65 13.39
N ILE A 25 -19.76 0.35 13.17
CA ILE A 25 -18.66 -0.28 12.46
C ILE A 25 -19.22 -0.82 11.16
N THR A 26 -18.83 -0.19 10.05
CA THR A 26 -19.14 -0.67 8.70
C THR A 26 -17.94 -1.41 8.14
N THR A 27 -18.16 -2.66 7.70
CA THR A 27 -17.13 -3.48 7.05
C THR A 27 -17.47 -3.69 5.58
N ARG A 28 -16.46 -3.66 4.71
CA ARG A 28 -16.59 -3.98 3.28
C ARG A 28 -15.45 -4.89 2.83
N ALA A 29 -15.80 -6.07 2.33
CA ALA A 29 -14.87 -7.02 1.72
C ALA A 29 -15.25 -7.22 0.25
N GLU A 30 -14.31 -6.89 -0.64
CA GLU A 30 -14.52 -6.91 -2.09
C GLU A 30 -13.42 -7.73 -2.77
N SER A 31 -13.75 -8.32 -3.91
CA SER A 31 -12.78 -9.01 -4.75
C SER A 31 -12.71 -8.41 -6.14
N TYR A 32 -11.49 -8.28 -6.66
CA TYR A 32 -11.25 -7.63 -7.94
C TYR A 32 -10.39 -8.51 -8.85
N SER A 33 -10.73 -8.55 -10.13
CA SER A 33 -9.84 -9.13 -11.14
C SER A 33 -8.75 -8.15 -11.54
N CYS A 34 -7.51 -8.64 -11.58
CA CYS A 34 -6.30 -7.90 -11.96
C CYS A 34 -6.17 -7.65 -13.48
N LYS A 35 -7.30 -7.41 -14.17
CA LYS A 35 -7.30 -7.16 -15.62
C LYS A 35 -6.56 -5.85 -15.92
N MET A 36 -5.53 -5.93 -16.76
CA MET A 36 -4.71 -4.79 -17.18
C MET A 36 -5.36 -4.05 -18.34
N ALA A 37 -6.43 -3.29 -18.06
CA ALA A 37 -7.17 -2.51 -19.05
C ALA A 37 -7.41 -1.08 -18.53
N GLY A 38 -7.54 -0.11 -19.44
CA GLY A 38 -7.78 1.29 -19.07
C GLY A 38 -6.59 1.94 -18.35
N ASP A 39 -6.88 2.65 -17.27
CA ASP A 39 -5.88 3.42 -16.50
C ASP A 39 -4.77 2.58 -15.85
N PRO A 40 -5.03 1.38 -15.27
CA PRO A 40 -3.98 0.44 -14.86
C PRO A 40 -2.96 0.14 -15.96
N LYS A 41 -3.40 0.08 -17.23
CA LYS A 41 -2.51 -0.15 -18.39
C LYS A 41 -1.69 1.09 -18.72
N LYS A 42 -2.21 2.30 -18.49
CA LYS A 42 -1.46 3.56 -18.64
C LYS A 42 -0.37 3.67 -17.57
N LEU A 43 -0.74 3.45 -16.31
CA LEU A 43 0.21 3.40 -15.18
C LEU A 43 1.31 2.35 -15.42
N TYR A 44 0.95 1.15 -15.85
CA TYR A 44 1.93 0.12 -16.18
C TYR A 44 2.92 0.56 -17.27
N LYS A 45 2.46 1.27 -18.31
CA LYS A 45 3.35 1.82 -19.34
C LYS A 45 4.23 2.93 -18.79
N GLN A 46 3.71 3.80 -17.94
CA GLN A 46 4.49 4.87 -17.31
C GLN A 46 5.63 4.31 -16.46
N LEU A 47 5.33 3.38 -15.54
CA LEU A 47 6.36 2.74 -14.71
C LEU A 47 7.35 1.92 -15.54
N ARG A 48 6.90 1.20 -16.58
CA ARG A 48 7.80 0.42 -17.43
C ARG A 48 8.75 1.30 -18.25
N ASN A 49 8.31 2.48 -18.64
CA ASN A 49 9.10 3.40 -19.46
C ASN A 49 9.99 4.30 -18.60
N GLU A 50 9.95 4.19 -17.27
CA GLU A 50 10.87 4.91 -16.39
C GLU A 50 12.30 4.39 -16.64
N PRO A 51 13.24 5.27 -17.08
CA PRO A 51 14.58 4.84 -17.46
C PRO A 51 15.30 4.13 -16.32
N GLY A 52 15.87 2.97 -16.62
CA GLY A 52 16.66 2.19 -15.65
C GLY A 52 15.82 1.31 -14.72
N THR A 53 14.54 1.09 -15.01
CA THR A 53 13.66 0.28 -14.17
C THR A 53 12.97 -0.86 -14.93
N SER A 54 12.71 -1.95 -14.24
CA SER A 54 12.02 -3.16 -14.69
C SER A 54 10.69 -3.34 -13.94
N PRO A 55 9.65 -3.95 -14.55
CA PRO A 55 8.40 -4.28 -13.86
C PRO A 55 8.57 -5.20 -12.64
N HIS A 56 9.69 -5.92 -12.59
CA HIS A 56 10.07 -6.79 -11.47
C HIS A 56 10.91 -6.08 -10.41
N ASP A 57 11.27 -4.81 -10.65
CA ASP A 57 12.00 -4.05 -9.64
C ASP A 57 11.16 -3.85 -8.40
N LEU A 58 11.87 -3.74 -7.30
CA LEU A 58 11.31 -3.58 -5.97
C LEU A 58 11.17 -2.10 -5.64
N GLU A 59 9.98 -1.72 -5.18
CA GLU A 59 9.61 -0.37 -4.82
C GLU A 59 9.22 -0.32 -3.35
N VAL A 60 9.75 0.68 -2.62
CA VAL A 60 9.57 0.82 -1.17
C VAL A 60 8.19 1.42 -0.89
N LEU A 61 7.39 0.77 -0.04
CA LEU A 61 6.03 1.21 0.37
C LEU A 61 6.01 2.29 1.46
N GLY A 62 7.15 2.88 1.77
CA GLY A 62 7.28 3.92 2.77
C GLY A 62 6.89 5.30 2.24
N PRO A 63 6.67 6.30 3.12
CA PRO A 63 6.56 7.67 2.69
C PRO A 63 7.77 7.98 1.81
N SER A 64 7.53 8.51 0.61
CA SER A 64 8.58 8.87 -0.34
C SER A 64 9.67 9.60 0.42
N GLN A 65 10.78 8.90 0.69
CA GLN A 65 12.01 9.58 0.99
C GLN A 65 12.34 10.25 -0.33
N THR A 66 11.85 11.49 -0.49
CA THR A 66 12.31 12.44 -1.49
C THR A 66 13.80 12.16 -1.60
N LYS A 67 14.26 11.68 -2.77
CA LYS A 67 15.65 11.31 -3.02
C LYS A 67 16.51 12.35 -2.34
N SER A 68 16.98 12.06 -1.12
CA SER A 68 17.69 13.06 -0.35
C SER A 68 18.96 13.16 -1.16
N HIS A 69 19.11 14.29 -1.84
CA HIS A 69 20.38 14.63 -2.43
C HIS A 69 21.41 14.37 -1.34
N SER A 70 22.46 13.64 -1.68
CA SER A 70 23.58 13.42 -0.77
C SER A 70 24.14 14.77 -0.37
N TYR A 71 23.62 15.33 0.72
CA TYR A 71 24.24 16.41 1.44
C TYR A 71 25.02 15.73 2.56
N ASN A 72 26.30 15.58 2.25
CA ASN A 72 27.42 15.33 3.13
C ASN A 72 27.05 15.43 4.62
N SER A 73 27.06 14.28 5.29
CA SER A 73 27.00 14.19 6.75
C SER A 73 28.10 15.05 7.37
N SER A 74 27.70 16.12 8.06
CA SER A 74 28.39 16.67 9.23
C SER A 74 27.47 17.71 9.89
N PHE A 75 27.29 17.56 11.21
CA PHE A 75 26.65 18.50 12.14
C PHE A 75 25.12 18.48 12.22
N LEU A 76 24.57 17.71 13.18
CA LEU A 76 24.09 18.26 14.45
C LEU A 76 23.42 17.16 15.31
N THR A 77 24.02 16.95 16.47
CA THR A 77 23.56 16.24 17.67
C THR A 77 22.24 16.79 18.21
N THR A 78 21.19 15.94 18.36
CA THR A 78 20.29 15.87 19.55
C THR A 78 19.19 14.79 19.40
N PRO A 79 18.91 13.94 20.42
CA PRO A 79 17.72 13.07 20.47
C PRO A 79 16.63 13.63 21.41
N PRO A 80 15.33 13.31 21.18
CA PRO A 80 14.40 13.00 22.30
C PRO A 80 13.38 11.87 21.95
N PRO A 81 12.53 11.37 22.88
CA PRO A 81 12.49 9.94 23.23
C PRO A 81 11.17 9.20 22.92
N GLN A 82 11.28 7.86 22.89
CA GLN A 82 10.37 6.81 23.39
C GLN A 82 8.85 7.04 23.42
N ASP A 83 8.12 6.24 22.63
CA ASP A 83 7.03 5.33 23.05
C ASP A 83 5.97 5.18 21.96
N VAL A 84 5.95 4.02 21.29
CA VAL A 84 4.71 3.45 20.72
C VAL A 84 4.82 1.93 20.71
N HIS A 85 4.07 1.31 21.62
CA HIS A 85 3.79 -0.11 21.65
C HIS A 85 3.27 -0.60 20.29
N ALA A 86 4.03 -1.44 19.61
CA ALA A 86 3.60 -2.12 18.39
C ALA A 86 3.38 -3.63 18.65
N ASN A 87 2.21 -4.08 18.21
CA ASN A 87 1.60 -5.40 18.37
C ASN A 87 2.49 -6.56 17.85
N PRO A 88 2.67 -7.68 18.58
CA PRO A 88 3.61 -8.74 18.21
C PRO A 88 2.95 -9.79 17.30
N ILE A 89 2.54 -9.42 16.09
CA ILE A 89 2.08 -10.40 15.08
C ILE A 89 2.89 -10.21 13.80
N ALA A 90 4.10 -10.78 13.81
CA ALA A 90 4.83 -11.37 12.67
C ALA A 90 6.34 -11.37 12.96
N ARG A 91 6.76 -12.18 13.93
CA ARG A 91 8.18 -12.54 14.08
C ARG A 91 8.53 -13.59 13.01
N SER A 92 9.20 -13.16 11.95
CA SER A 92 10.03 -14.03 11.12
C SER A 92 11.40 -13.37 10.88
N ILE A 93 12.29 -13.62 11.83
CA ILE A 93 13.75 -13.83 11.70
C ILE A 93 14.39 -13.60 10.32
N SER A 94 15.21 -12.54 10.20
CA SER A 94 16.49 -12.53 9.46
C SER A 94 17.32 -11.31 9.89
N SER A 95 18.62 -11.50 10.08
CA SER A 95 19.55 -10.65 10.83
C SER A 95 19.90 -9.29 10.22
N ASP A 96 20.10 -8.34 11.14
CA ASP A 96 21.02 -7.19 11.19
C ASP A 96 20.95 -6.10 10.09
N ASP A 97 20.62 -4.89 10.56
CA ASP A 97 20.70 -3.55 9.92
C ASP A 97 19.73 -3.21 8.76
N GLU A 98 18.47 -3.62 8.83
CA GLU A 98 17.41 -3.13 7.92
C GLU A 98 16.55 -2.06 8.62
N SER A 99 16.45 -0.89 7.99
CA SER A 99 15.60 0.21 8.45
C SER A 99 14.17 -0.32 8.68
N PRO A 100 13.52 -0.17 9.86
CA PRO A 100 12.50 -1.12 10.32
C PRO A 100 11.18 -1.19 9.54
N LEU A 101 11.02 -0.45 8.44
CA LEU A 101 9.72 -0.16 7.83
C LEU A 101 9.72 -0.10 6.29
N ALA A 102 10.88 -0.26 5.62
CA ALA A 102 10.95 -0.13 4.16
C ALA A 102 10.51 -1.43 3.46
N LYS A 103 9.23 -1.78 3.57
CA LYS A 103 8.70 -2.97 2.88
C LYS A 103 8.73 -2.74 1.37
N THR A 104 9.56 -3.51 0.67
CA THR A 104 9.63 -3.46 -0.79
C THR A 104 8.59 -4.39 -1.43
N ILE A 105 8.00 -3.97 -2.54
CA ILE A 105 7.12 -4.81 -3.38
C ILE A 105 7.48 -4.69 -4.86
N PRO A 106 7.16 -5.69 -5.69
CA PRO A 106 7.30 -5.54 -7.14
C PRO A 106 6.45 -4.37 -7.66
N ARG A 107 6.97 -3.59 -8.61
CA ARG A 107 6.23 -2.46 -9.21
C ARG A 107 4.88 -2.88 -9.79
N LYS A 108 4.82 -4.09 -10.36
CA LYS A 108 3.56 -4.69 -10.83
C LYS A 108 2.52 -4.83 -9.70
N THR A 109 2.96 -5.22 -8.51
CA THR A 109 2.09 -5.31 -7.32
C THR A 109 1.63 -3.92 -6.91
N LEU A 110 2.52 -2.91 -6.92
CA LEU A 110 2.14 -1.52 -6.60
C LEU A 110 1.04 -1.01 -7.54
N ILE A 111 1.18 -1.27 -8.85
CA ILE A 111 0.17 -0.89 -9.85
C ILE A 111 -1.18 -1.53 -9.51
N TYR A 112 -1.21 -2.81 -9.11
CA TYR A 112 -2.46 -3.47 -8.73
C TYR A 112 -3.07 -2.88 -7.45
N LEU A 113 -2.26 -2.50 -6.46
CA LEU A 113 -2.74 -1.86 -5.24
C LEU A 113 -3.35 -0.48 -5.55
N ILE A 114 -2.63 0.40 -6.25
CA ILE A 114 -3.13 1.72 -6.66
C ILE A 114 -4.42 1.58 -7.48
N SER A 115 -4.42 0.66 -8.45
CA SER A 115 -5.58 0.40 -9.30
C SER A 115 -6.79 -0.14 -8.53
N THR A 116 -6.57 -0.85 -7.42
CA THR A 116 -7.64 -1.35 -6.56
C THR A 116 -8.21 -0.19 -5.75
N LEU A 117 -7.37 0.61 -5.09
CA LEU A 117 -7.80 1.79 -4.34
C LEU A 117 -8.64 2.74 -5.21
N ASN A 118 -8.17 3.06 -6.42
CA ASN A 118 -8.91 3.88 -7.37
C ASN A 118 -10.25 3.28 -7.78
N ALA A 119 -10.35 1.96 -7.95
CA ALA A 119 -11.63 1.33 -8.28
C ALA A 119 -12.59 1.28 -7.08
N THR A 120 -12.07 1.26 -5.86
CA THR A 120 -12.82 1.11 -4.60
C THR A 120 -13.36 2.45 -4.09
N PHE A 121 -12.69 3.57 -4.36
CA PHE A 121 -13.02 4.89 -3.81
C PHE A 121 -13.40 5.94 -4.85
N GLN A 122 -13.58 5.56 -6.11
CA GLN A 122 -14.12 6.47 -7.13
C GLN A 122 -15.61 6.74 -6.90
N PRO A 123 -16.09 7.97 -7.18
CA PRO A 123 -15.33 9.12 -7.70
C PRO A 123 -14.65 9.98 -6.63
N ASP A 124 -14.78 9.62 -5.35
CA ASP A 124 -14.41 10.49 -4.22
C ASP A 124 -12.90 10.68 -4.05
N TYR A 125 -12.10 9.67 -4.39
CA TYR A 125 -10.65 9.70 -4.25
C TYR A 125 -9.91 9.16 -5.49
N GLU A 126 -8.79 9.82 -5.82
CA GLU A 126 -7.81 9.36 -6.80
C GLU A 126 -6.43 9.21 -6.13
N PHE A 127 -5.80 8.05 -6.31
CA PHE A 127 -4.50 7.67 -5.79
C PHE A 127 -3.49 7.54 -6.93
N SER A 128 -2.29 8.07 -6.71
CA SER A 128 -1.14 7.98 -7.63
C SER A 128 0.10 7.42 -6.90
N SER A 129 1.08 6.98 -7.68
CA SER A 129 2.43 6.60 -7.20
C SER A 129 3.31 7.81 -6.94
#